data_AF-A0A9W3D8T5-F1
#
_entry.id   AF-A0A9W3D8T5-F1
#
_cell.length_a   1.000
_cell.length_b   1.000
_cell.length_c   1.000
_cell.angle_alpha   90.00
_cell.angle_beta   90.00
_cell.angle_gamma   90.00
#
_symmetry.space_group_name_H-M   'P 1'
#
loop_
_entity.id
_entity.type
_entity.pdbx_description
1 polymer ?
#
loop_
_entity_poly.entity_id
_entity_poly.type
_entity_poly.pdbx_seq_one_letter_code
_entity_poly.pdbx_strand_id
1 'polypeptide(L)'
;MPSLSDLFKMTHAKPDGTFVDPASEKLFNTVAARVDERETQLTQQSPDGLPVKLTTEEVDRIFEEVAPRKKGRTVGIGSVNEVARATSSYSSRQAQETSQMQARLDTQQERLDSLENLLDIMAMGNPTCRERWRPDEKLSGCNNGIPNLPIQWSGNERRGTERDRLL
;
A
#
# COMPACT_ATOMS: atom_id res chain seq x y z
N MET A 1 -5.29 4.44 -4.50
CA MET A 1 -5.06 3.79 -5.81
C MET A 1 -6.09 4.36 -6.78
N PRO A 2 -5.72 4.65 -8.05
CA PRO A 2 -6.70 5.09 -9.05
C PRO A 2 -7.74 3.98 -9.30
N SER A 3 -8.97 4.36 -9.66
CA SER A 3 -10.01 3.38 -10.00
C SER A 3 -9.66 2.66 -11.31
N LEU A 4 -10.25 1.47 -11.52
CA LEU A 4 -10.18 0.76 -12.79
C LEU A 4 -10.74 1.59 -13.94
N SER A 5 -11.76 2.41 -13.67
CA SER A 5 -12.35 3.33 -14.66
C SER A 5 -11.36 4.41 -15.09
N ASP A 6 -10.60 4.98 -14.15
CA ASP A 6 -9.56 5.98 -14.45
C ASP A 6 -8.40 5.36 -15.22
N LEU A 7 -7.96 4.17 -14.82
CA LEU A 7 -6.93 3.42 -15.53
C LEU A 7 -7.38 3.06 -16.96
N PHE A 8 -8.64 2.69 -17.11
CA PHE A 8 -9.24 2.42 -18.42
C PHE A 8 -9.22 3.68 -19.30
N LYS A 9 -9.58 4.85 -18.76
CA LYS A 9 -9.45 6.12 -19.48
C LYS A 9 -8.01 6.41 -19.90
N MET A 10 -7.03 6.20 -19.02
CA MET A 10 -5.62 6.46 -19.36
C MET A 10 -5.09 5.55 -20.48
N THR A 11 -5.66 4.36 -20.63
CA THR A 11 -5.19 3.36 -21.61
C THR A 11 -6.00 3.38 -22.92
N HIS A 12 -7.27 3.78 -22.86
CA HIS A 12 -8.19 3.77 -24.01
C HIS A 12 -8.71 5.15 -24.40
N ALA A 13 -8.23 6.22 -23.78
CA ALA A 13 -8.47 7.59 -24.21
C ALA A 13 -7.15 8.31 -24.56
N LYS A 14 -7.24 9.19 -25.54
CA LYS A 14 -6.18 10.12 -25.91
C LYS A 14 -6.07 11.22 -24.83
N PRO A 15 -4.95 11.97 -24.81
CA PRO A 15 -4.80 13.10 -23.89
C PRO A 15 -5.86 14.20 -24.06
N ASP A 16 -6.54 14.25 -25.20
CA ASP A 16 -7.67 15.15 -25.48
C ASP A 16 -8.99 14.70 -24.84
N GLY A 17 -9.02 13.55 -24.17
CA GLY A 17 -10.21 12.96 -23.54
C GLY A 17 -11.07 12.10 -24.48
N THR A 18 -10.70 11.99 -25.75
CA THR A 18 -11.42 11.19 -26.75
C THR A 18 -11.01 9.72 -26.66
N PHE A 19 -11.99 8.82 -26.62
CA PHE A 19 -11.72 7.38 -26.62
C PHE A 19 -11.13 6.92 -27.96
N VAL A 20 -10.22 5.96 -27.90
CA VAL A 20 -9.54 5.37 -29.05
C VAL A 20 -10.51 4.59 -29.92
N ASP A 21 -11.53 3.97 -29.31
CA ASP A 21 -12.56 3.22 -30.00
C ASP A 21 -13.98 3.47 -29.41
N PRO A 22 -15.04 3.39 -30.24
CA PRO A 22 -16.42 3.63 -29.79
C PRO A 22 -16.94 2.61 -28.77
N ALA A 23 -16.38 1.40 -28.72
CA ALA A 23 -16.82 0.38 -27.77
C ALA A 23 -16.33 0.70 -26.36
N SER A 24 -15.11 1.22 -26.22
CA SER A 24 -14.54 1.74 -24.98
C SER A 24 -15.31 2.94 -24.46
N GLU A 25 -15.71 3.86 -25.33
CA GLU A 25 -16.57 4.99 -24.95
C GLU A 25 -17.92 4.51 -24.43
N LYS A 26 -18.56 3.57 -25.14
CA LYS A 26 -19.83 2.97 -24.71
C LYS A 26 -19.70 2.30 -23.34
N LEU A 27 -18.62 1.55 -23.12
CA LEU A 27 -18.35 0.91 -21.83
C LEU A 27 -18.21 1.96 -20.73
N PHE A 28 -17.39 2.99 -20.95
CA PHE A 28 -17.18 4.05 -19.97
C PHE A 28 -18.47 4.78 -19.60
N ASN A 29 -19.29 5.12 -20.59
CA ASN A 29 -20.60 5.75 -20.36
C ASN A 29 -21.57 4.82 -19.62
N THR A 30 -21.50 3.51 -19.88
CA THR A 30 -22.30 2.51 -19.16
C THR A 30 -21.88 2.41 -17.70
N VAL A 31 -20.58 2.45 -17.40
CA VAL A 31 -20.05 2.49 -16.03
C VAL A 31 -20.55 3.74 -15.31
N ALA A 32 -20.42 4.91 -15.93
CA ALA A 32 -20.88 6.18 -15.37
C ALA A 32 -22.38 6.16 -15.03
N ALA A 33 -23.21 5.69 -15.96
CA ALA A 33 -24.65 5.57 -15.74
C ALA A 33 -25.00 4.61 -14.58
N ARG A 34 -24.26 3.50 -14.44
CA ARG A 34 -24.45 2.56 -13.32
C ARG A 34 -23.98 3.12 -11.98
N VAL A 35 -22.91 3.91 -11.97
CA VAL A 35 -22.43 4.63 -10.79
C VAL A 35 -23.50 5.61 -10.32
N ASP A 36 -24.01 6.45 -11.22
CA ASP A 36 -25.07 7.41 -10.91
C ASP A 36 -26.35 6.71 -10.41
N GLU A 37 -26.73 5.59 -11.03
CA GLU A 37 -27.87 4.76 -10.61
C GLU A 37 -27.68 4.21 -9.18
N ARG A 38 -26.47 3.80 -8.81
CA ARG A 38 -26.18 3.25 -7.47
C ARG A 38 -26.06 4.37 -6.43
N GLU A 39 -25.48 5.51 -6.76
CA GLU A 39 -25.42 6.69 -5.88
C GLU A 39 -26.81 7.23 -5.56
N THR A 40 -27.70 7.32 -6.56
CA THR A 40 -29.10 7.74 -6.35
C THR A 40 -29.88 6.73 -5.51
N GLN A 41 -29.69 5.43 -5.73
CA GLN A 41 -30.29 4.39 -4.87
C GLN A 41 -29.82 4.50 -3.41
N LEU A 42 -28.52 4.69 -3.18
CA LEU A 42 -27.98 4.84 -1.82
C LEU A 42 -28.45 6.14 -1.16
N THR A 43 -28.58 7.21 -1.92
CA THR A 43 -29.12 8.49 -1.43
C THR A 43 -30.59 8.34 -1.02
N GLN A 44 -31.39 7.57 -1.77
CA GLN A 44 -32.79 7.28 -1.44
C GLN A 44 -32.95 6.35 -0.23
N GLN A 45 -31.98 5.48 0.02
CA GLN A 45 -31.95 4.60 1.19
C GLN A 45 -31.34 5.26 2.43
N SER A 46 -30.62 6.37 2.24
CA SER A 46 -30.03 7.13 3.33
C SER A 46 -31.13 7.90 4.09
N PRO A 47 -31.31 7.67 5.41
CA PRO A 47 -32.29 8.39 6.22
C PRO A 47 -32.09 9.90 6.22
N ASP A 48 -30.84 10.33 5.98
CA ASP A 48 -30.41 11.73 6.02
C ASP A 48 -30.60 12.46 4.68
N GLY A 49 -30.97 11.75 3.61
CA GLY A 49 -31.13 12.31 2.25
C GLY A 49 -29.85 12.90 1.66
N LEU A 50 -28.70 12.64 2.29
CA LEU A 50 -27.40 13.15 1.86
C LEU A 50 -26.91 12.37 0.63
N PRO A 51 -26.33 13.05 -0.37
CA PRO A 51 -25.78 12.40 -1.54
C PRO A 51 -24.62 11.47 -1.14
N VAL A 52 -24.83 10.17 -1.33
CA VAL A 52 -23.81 9.16 -1.05
C VAL A 52 -22.90 9.04 -2.26
N LYS A 53 -21.63 9.41 -2.10
CA LYS A 53 -20.59 9.20 -3.11
C LYS A 53 -20.07 7.77 -3.00
N LEU A 54 -20.06 7.04 -4.11
CA LEU A 54 -19.50 5.68 -4.12
C LEU A 54 -18.00 5.72 -3.83
N THR A 55 -17.54 4.70 -3.10
CA THR A 55 -16.12 4.47 -2.89
C THR A 55 -15.47 3.91 -4.14
N THR A 56 -14.15 4.09 -4.28
CA THR A 56 -13.37 3.56 -5.42
C THR A 56 -13.58 2.05 -5.63
N GLU A 57 -13.70 1.28 -4.55
CA GLU A 57 -13.93 -0.16 -4.62
C GLU A 57 -15.31 -0.56 -5.17
N GLU A 58 -16.33 0.28 -4.95
CA GLU A 58 -17.68 0.05 -5.48
C GLU A 58 -17.74 0.41 -6.95
N VAL A 59 -17.07 1.49 -7.37
CA VAL A 59 -16.89 1.85 -8.78
C VAL A 59 -16.14 0.74 -9.52
N ASP A 60 -15.10 0.18 -8.92
CA ASP A 60 -14.33 -0.93 -9.50
C ASP A 60 -15.18 -2.20 -9.65
N ARG A 61 -16.04 -2.50 -8.66
CA ARG A 61 -17.02 -3.60 -8.75
C ARG A 61 -18.02 -3.39 -9.88
N ILE A 62 -18.55 -2.17 -10.03
CA ILE A 62 -19.45 -1.82 -11.13
C ILE A 62 -18.74 -2.00 -12.47
N PHE A 63 -17.49 -1.55 -12.58
CA PHE A 63 -16.69 -1.72 -13.78
C PHE A 63 -16.56 -3.19 -14.17
N GLU A 64 -16.26 -4.08 -13.22
CA GLU A 64 -16.18 -5.52 -13.48
C GLU A 64 -17.52 -6.17 -13.85
N GLU A 65 -18.64 -5.63 -13.37
CA GLU A 65 -20.00 -6.10 -13.71
C GLU A 65 -20.38 -5.74 -15.16
N VAL A 66 -20.07 -4.51 -15.59
CA VAL A 66 -20.47 -4.01 -16.92
C VAL A 66 -19.46 -4.31 -18.02
N ALA A 67 -18.19 -4.47 -17.68
CA ALA A 67 -17.15 -4.72 -18.66
C ALA A 67 -17.21 -6.17 -19.17
N PRO A 68 -17.15 -6.38 -20.49
CA PRO A 68 -17.19 -7.72 -21.05
C PRO A 68 -15.98 -8.53 -20.56
N ARG A 69 -16.25 -9.73 -20.02
CA ARG A 69 -15.21 -10.65 -19.57
C ARG A 69 -14.94 -11.68 -20.65
N LYS A 70 -13.70 -11.76 -21.12
CA LYS A 70 -13.24 -12.84 -22.01
C LYS A 70 -12.28 -13.75 -21.25
N LYS A 71 -12.62 -15.03 -21.13
CA LYS A 71 -11.81 -16.05 -20.42
C LYS A 71 -11.42 -15.62 -18.99
N GLY A 72 -12.37 -15.01 -18.25
CA GLY A 72 -12.15 -14.53 -16.89
C GLY A 72 -11.45 -13.17 -16.76
N ARG A 73 -10.92 -12.61 -17.86
CA ARG A 73 -10.23 -11.31 -17.90
C ARG A 73 -11.17 -10.20 -18.37
N THR A 74 -11.17 -9.09 -17.65
CA THR A 74 -11.92 -7.87 -18.01
C THR A 74 -11.26 -7.22 -19.23
N VAL A 75 -12.05 -6.97 -20.28
CA VAL A 75 -11.53 -6.33 -21.51
C VAL A 75 -10.94 -4.96 -21.18
N GLY A 76 -9.77 -4.67 -21.74
CA GLY A 76 -9.09 -3.38 -21.60
C GLY A 76 -8.26 -3.17 -20.32
N ILE A 77 -8.42 -4.00 -19.28
CA ILE A 77 -7.66 -3.88 -18.01
C ILE A 77 -6.45 -4.84 -17.92
N GLY A 78 -6.29 -5.78 -18.86
CA GLY A 78 -5.06 -6.56 -19.05
C GLY A 78 -4.56 -7.27 -17.77
N SER A 79 -3.23 -7.27 -17.55
CA SER A 79 -2.57 -7.78 -16.33
C SER A 79 -2.55 -6.76 -15.18
N VAL A 80 -2.94 -5.51 -15.44
CA VAL A 80 -2.87 -4.44 -14.43
C VAL A 80 -3.88 -4.69 -13.31
N ASN A 81 -5.02 -5.33 -13.59
CA ASN A 81 -5.95 -5.75 -12.53
C ASN A 81 -5.30 -6.76 -11.57
N GLU A 82 -4.58 -7.76 -12.11
CA GLU A 82 -3.94 -8.80 -11.29
C GLU A 82 -2.84 -8.22 -10.41
N VAL A 83 -2.05 -7.28 -10.95
CA VAL A 83 -1.01 -6.58 -10.18
C VAL A 83 -1.64 -5.67 -9.13
N ALA A 84 -2.70 -4.93 -9.45
CA ALA A 84 -3.40 -4.09 -8.47
C ALA A 84 -4.02 -4.93 -7.34
N ARG A 85 -4.64 -6.07 -7.67
CA ARG A 85 -5.17 -7.05 -6.69
C ARG A 85 -4.06 -7.63 -5.81
N ALA A 86 -2.96 -8.04 -6.41
CA ALA A 86 -1.81 -8.59 -5.69
C ALA A 86 -1.15 -7.53 -4.80
N THR A 87 -1.04 -6.30 -5.29
CA THR A 87 -0.49 -5.16 -4.53
C THR A 87 -1.41 -4.78 -3.37
N SER A 88 -2.73 -4.73 -3.57
CA SER A 88 -3.71 -4.51 -2.50
C SER A 88 -3.66 -5.62 -1.44
N SER A 89 -3.58 -6.88 -1.87
CA SER A 89 -3.41 -8.02 -0.97
C SER A 89 -2.11 -7.93 -0.18
N TYR A 90 -1.01 -7.53 -0.82
CA TYR A 90 0.28 -7.35 -0.17
C TYR A 90 0.27 -6.21 0.85
N SER A 91 -0.32 -5.05 0.51
CA SER A 91 -0.44 -3.93 1.45
C SER A 91 -1.36 -4.24 2.63
N SER A 92 -2.44 -4.99 2.40
CA SER A 92 -3.34 -5.45 3.46
C SER A 92 -2.63 -6.41 4.41
N ARG A 93 -1.86 -7.36 3.88
CA ARG A 93 -1.04 -8.26 4.68
C ARG A 93 0.03 -7.52 5.47
N GLN A 94 0.70 -6.54 4.87
CA GLN A 94 1.65 -5.69 5.60
C GLN A 94 0.96 -4.94 6.74
N ALA A 95 -0.19 -4.31 6.49
CA ALA A 95 -0.95 -3.61 7.53
C ALA A 95 -1.34 -4.56 8.69
N GLN A 96 -1.76 -5.78 8.37
CA GLN A 96 -2.07 -6.80 9.38
C GLN A 96 -0.82 -7.21 10.18
N GLU A 97 0.30 -7.47 9.50
CA GLU A 97 1.58 -7.84 10.13
C GLU A 97 2.11 -6.69 11.01
N THR A 98 1.98 -5.43 10.57
CA THR A 98 2.37 -4.27 11.37
C THR A 98 1.50 -4.10 12.61
N SER A 99 0.18 -4.30 12.51
CA SER A 99 -0.71 -4.27 13.68
C SER A 99 -0.39 -5.39 14.67
N GLN A 100 -0.06 -6.59 14.17
CA GLN A 100 0.36 -7.69 15.02
C GLN A 100 1.69 -7.40 15.73
N MET A 101 2.66 -6.82 15.03
CA MET A 101 3.93 -6.41 15.64
C MET A 101 3.74 -5.30 16.66
N GLN A 102 2.89 -4.31 16.38
CA GLN A 102 2.59 -3.23 17.30
C GLN A 102 1.98 -3.78 18.60
N ALA A 103 0.97 -4.64 18.52
CA ALA A 103 0.38 -5.27 19.71
C ALA A 103 1.40 -6.07 20.54
N ARG A 104 2.37 -6.72 19.87
CA ARG A 104 3.46 -7.40 20.56
C ARG A 104 4.41 -6.43 21.27
N LEU A 105 4.71 -5.28 20.66
CA LEU A 105 5.53 -4.24 21.28
C LEU A 105 4.82 -3.62 22.48
N ASP A 106 3.52 -3.31 22.35
CA ASP A 106 2.72 -2.76 23.44
C ASP A 106 2.70 -3.73 24.64
N THR A 107 2.52 -5.02 24.39
CA THR A 107 2.60 -6.05 25.44
C THR A 107 3.98 -6.10 26.10
N GLN A 108 5.06 -5.96 25.34
CA GLN A 108 6.41 -5.91 25.92
C GLN A 108 6.63 -4.63 26.72
N GLN A 109 6.08 -3.51 26.27
CA GLN A 109 6.15 -2.24 26.98
C GLN A 109 5.45 -2.33 28.34
N GLU A 110 4.23 -2.87 28.39
CA GLU A 110 3.51 -3.09 29.65
C GLU A 110 4.28 -3.98 30.63
N ARG A 111 4.98 -5.01 30.12
CA ARG A 111 5.83 -5.87 30.95
C ARG A 111 7.03 -5.10 31.52
N LEU A 112 7.64 -4.22 30.74
CA LEU A 112 8.75 -3.39 31.20
C LEU A 112 8.30 -2.35 32.21
N ASP A 113 7.17 -1.67 31.96
CA ASP A 113 6.60 -0.67 32.86
C ASP A 113 6.20 -1.31 34.21
N SER A 114 5.64 -2.53 34.18
CA SER A 114 5.34 -3.28 35.40
C SER A 114 6.60 -3.62 36.21
N LEU A 115 7.68 -4.01 35.53
CA LEU A 115 8.97 -4.30 36.17
C LEU A 115 9.59 -3.02 36.75
N GLU A 116 9.52 -1.90 36.04
CA GLU A 116 9.98 -0.60 36.51
C GLU A 116 9.22 -0.16 37.78
N ASN A 117 7.90 -0.28 37.78
CA ASN A 117 7.09 0.02 38.96
C ASN A 117 7.44 -0.86 40.17
N LEU A 118 7.74 -2.15 39.95
CA LEU A 118 8.21 -3.04 41.02
C LEU A 118 9.58 -2.61 41.57
N LEU A 119 10.50 -2.20 40.70
CA LEU A 119 11.81 -1.67 41.10
C LEU A 119 11.66 -0.38 41.92
N ASP A 120 10.73 0.50 41.55
CA ASP A 120 10.44 1.72 42.30
C ASP A 120 9.91 1.42 43.72
N ILE A 121 9.02 0.43 43.86
CA ILE A 121 8.51 0.00 45.17
C ILE A 121 9.64 -0.54 46.04
N MET A 122 10.53 -1.37 45.49
CA MET A 122 11.69 -1.88 46.23
C MET A 122 12.68 -0.77 46.62
N ALA A 123 12.85 0.22 45.75
CA ALA A 123 13.70 1.39 46.02
C ALA A 123 13.14 2.29 47.13
N MET A 124 11.82 2.35 47.35
CA MET A 124 11.24 3.06 48.50
C MET A 124 11.62 2.41 49.84
N GLY A 125 11.76 1.08 49.88
CA GLY A 125 12.20 0.34 51.07
C GLY A 125 13.71 0.34 51.29
N ASN A 126 14.50 0.63 50.26
CA ASN A 126 15.94 0.77 50.33
C ASN A 126 16.45 1.80 49.30
N PRO A 127 16.78 3.04 49.72
CA PRO A 127 17.13 4.12 48.80
C PRO A 127 18.44 3.87 48.03
N THR A 128 19.37 3.07 48.60
CA THR A 128 20.63 2.71 47.92
C THR A 128 20.43 1.80 46.71
N CYS A 129 19.28 1.13 46.59
CA CYS A 129 18.95 0.32 45.41
C CYS A 129 18.73 1.18 44.16
N ARG A 130 18.11 2.36 44.28
CA ARG A 130 17.77 3.22 43.13
C ARG A 130 19.01 3.68 42.36
N GLU A 131 20.06 4.06 43.09
CA GLU A 131 21.33 4.53 42.52
C GLU A 131 22.11 3.41 41.84
N ARG A 132 21.95 2.16 42.32
CA ARG A 132 22.69 1.00 41.81
C ARG A 132 22.14 0.42 40.51
N TRP A 133 20.84 0.55 40.24
CA TRP A 133 20.20 -0.02 39.05
C TRP A 133 19.84 1.02 37.99
N ARG A 134 20.10 2.32 38.22
CA ARG A 134 19.96 3.31 37.15
C ARG A 134 20.80 2.85 35.96
N PRO A 135 20.23 2.77 34.74
CA PRO A 135 21.03 2.48 33.57
C PRO A 135 22.14 3.51 33.48
N ASP A 136 23.38 3.04 33.44
CA ASP A 136 24.57 3.88 33.32
C ASP A 136 24.39 4.74 32.06
N GLU A 137 24.24 6.05 32.23
CA GLU A 137 23.96 7.02 31.15
C GLU A 137 25.12 7.13 30.13
N LYS A 138 26.13 6.26 30.27
CA LYS A 138 27.35 6.20 29.45
C LYS A 138 27.20 5.42 28.14
N LEU A 139 26.01 4.95 27.78
CA LEU A 139 25.74 4.39 26.45
C LEU A 139 25.14 5.40 25.45
N SER A 140 25.32 6.71 25.67
CA SER A 140 25.03 7.74 24.64
C SER A 140 26.10 7.83 23.53
N GLY A 141 27.08 6.91 23.53
CA GLY A 141 28.18 6.84 22.56
C GLY A 141 28.02 5.78 21.47
N CYS A 142 26.81 5.41 21.06
CA CYS A 142 26.59 4.59 19.86
C CYS A 142 25.89 5.43 18.78
N ASN A 143 26.59 6.45 18.28
CA ASN A 143 26.36 6.88 16.91
C ASN A 143 26.76 5.71 15.99
N ASN A 144 25.81 4.82 15.73
CA ASN A 144 25.90 3.91 14.58
C ASN A 144 25.74 4.78 13.33
N GLY A 145 26.81 5.50 13.00
CA GLY A 145 27.04 5.94 11.64
C GLY A 145 26.97 4.71 10.78
N ILE A 146 25.97 4.65 9.90
CA ILE A 146 26.07 3.86 8.69
C ILE A 146 27.33 4.40 8.01
N PRO A 147 28.45 3.64 7.91
CA PRO A 147 29.53 4.10 7.07
C PRO A 147 28.95 4.14 5.65
N ASN A 148 28.89 5.35 5.11
CA ASN A 148 28.53 5.58 3.72
C ASN A 148 29.66 5.02 2.86
N LEU A 149 29.65 3.71 2.66
CA LEU A 149 30.51 3.06 1.69
C LEU A 149 29.99 3.51 0.32
N PRO A 150 30.82 4.15 -0.52
CA PRO A 150 30.41 4.40 -1.89
C PRO A 150 30.13 3.04 -2.54
N ILE A 151 28.88 2.85 -2.97
CA ILE A 151 28.47 1.69 -3.77
C ILE A 151 29.33 1.72 -5.04
N GLN A 152 30.39 0.92 -5.07
CA GLN A 152 31.09 0.63 -6.31
C GLN A 152 30.16 -0.24 -7.16
N TRP A 153 29.53 0.39 -8.14
CA TRP A 153 28.89 -0.29 -9.24
C TRP A 153 29.95 -1.12 -9.96
N SER A 154 30.01 -2.42 -9.70
CA SER A 154 30.69 -3.35 -10.60
C SER A 154 29.84 -3.46 -11.86
N GLY A 155 30.14 -2.59 -12.83
CA GLY A 155 29.66 -2.71 -14.19
C GLY A 155 30.05 -4.08 -14.73
N ASN A 156 29.06 -4.92 -14.97
CA ASN A 156 29.26 -6.22 -15.59
C ASN A 156 29.43 -6.01 -17.10
N GLU A 157 30.62 -5.56 -17.47
CA GLU A 157 31.07 -5.36 -18.84
C GLU A 157 31.37 -6.71 -19.48
N ARG A 158 30.33 -7.34 -20.03
CA ARG A 158 30.49 -8.44 -20.98
C ARG A 158 30.98 -7.86 -22.30
N ARG A 159 32.31 -7.73 -22.38
CA ARG A 159 33.08 -7.48 -23.60
C ARG A 159 32.65 -8.40 -24.73
N GLY A 160 32.37 -7.78 -25.87
CA GLY A 160 32.25 -8.42 -27.15
C GLY A 160 33.52 -9.19 -27.53
N THR A 161 33.32 -10.32 -28.17
CA THR A 161 34.37 -11.02 -28.91
C THR A 161 34.31 -10.51 -30.35
N GLU A 162 35.02 -9.42 -30.62
CA GLU A 162 35.36 -9.00 -31.98
C GLU A 162 36.89 -9.01 -32.06
N ARG A 163 37.43 -10.12 -32.57
CA ARG A 163 38.83 -10.20 -32.99
C ARG A 163 38.87 -9.75 -34.44
N ASP A 164 39.41 -8.57 -34.64
CA ASP A 164 39.85 -8.10 -35.93
C ASP A 164 41.15 -8.82 -36.35
N ARG A 165 41.19 -9.23 -37.63
CA ARG A 165 42.33 -9.16 -38.58
C ARG A 165 43.51 -10.15 -38.47
N LEU A 166 43.59 -11.07 -39.45
CA LEU A 166 44.34 -10.94 -40.73
C LEU A 166 44.69 -12.31 -41.34
N LEU A 167 44.16 -12.58 -42.55
CA LEU A 167 44.87 -12.94 -43.77
C LEU A 167 43.89 -12.91 -44.95
#